data_AF-A0A085F3D4-F1
#
_entry.id   AF-A0A085F3D4-F1
#
_cell.length_a   1.000
_cell.length_b   1.000
_cell.length_c   1.000
_cell.angle_alpha   90.00
_cell.angle_beta   90.00
_cell.angle_gamma   90.00
#
_symmetry.space_group_name_H-M   'P 1'
#
loop_
_entity.id
_entity.type
_entity.pdbx_description
1 polymer ?
#
loop_
_entity_poly.entity_id
_entity_poly.type
_entity_poly.pdbx_seq_one_letter_code
_entity_poly.pdbx_strand_id
1 'polypeptide(L)'
;MPARRPFLLASLLAAALAAAPAFARDKKKEKETDEHAHRFAVAGHRAAEGGEEALKELLLDARDPELAFLVVTGIKGAGEACGDRLYQKRRDLFDKARRPVILSLSGNDWTGCRNSAGRTNAIERLNRLRELFYSEPESLGKDKLPLTRLSSSPRFRSYAENAHWQVGKVLYATINLPAANNHYLAAAGRNSEYEDRTVANRFWLNRLFAIAKQDKVDAVVLFAEGNMQPLLQPANGLRALLQRTPAGQDGFAETRRQLQQRAAGFKGRVLVIDSAGLPKDARPAIAWRGNLGHLSVGAHAVELRVTGKGENVFSLGEMLR
;
A
#
# COMPACT_ATOMS: atom_id res chain seq x y z
N MET A 1 25.49 59.47 57.84
CA MET A 1 26.74 59.38 58.64
C MET A 1 27.58 58.20 58.13
N PRO A 2 28.91 58.27 58.25
CA PRO A 2 29.83 58.09 57.12
C PRO A 2 30.43 56.68 56.98
N ALA A 3 31.10 56.53 55.85
CA ALA A 3 32.04 55.49 55.47
C ALA A 3 33.04 55.09 56.56
N ARG A 4 33.52 53.83 56.49
CA ARG A 4 34.95 53.46 56.35
C ARG A 4 35.14 51.93 56.37
N ARG A 5 35.72 51.39 55.29
CA ARG A 5 36.62 50.21 55.29
C ARG A 5 37.91 50.58 56.07
N PRO A 6 38.92 49.71 56.35
CA PRO A 6 39.14 48.30 55.96
C PRO A 6 39.67 47.42 57.14
N PHE A 7 39.98 46.14 56.91
CA PHE A 7 41.31 45.58 57.19
C PHE A 7 41.42 44.15 56.66
N LEU A 8 42.56 43.92 56.00
CA LEU A 8 43.05 42.69 55.41
C LEU A 8 43.37 41.63 56.47
N LEU A 9 43.25 40.36 56.11
CA LEU A 9 44.27 39.37 56.47
C LEU A 9 44.26 38.17 55.51
N ALA A 10 45.48 37.78 55.17
CA ALA A 10 45.90 36.96 54.06
C ALA A 10 45.71 35.45 54.29
N SER A 11 45.83 34.75 53.15
CA SER A 11 46.50 33.45 52.96
C SER A 11 45.88 32.18 53.57
N LEU A 12 45.49 31.24 52.69
CA LEU A 12 46.33 30.07 52.40
C LEU A 12 45.76 29.23 51.24
N LEU A 13 46.64 28.97 50.27
CA LEU A 13 46.49 27.98 49.22
C LEU A 13 46.40 26.57 49.84
N ALA A 14 45.41 25.78 49.42
CA ALA A 14 45.50 24.32 49.46
C ALA A 14 44.76 23.75 48.24
N ALA A 15 45.52 23.48 47.17
CA ALA A 15 45.04 22.73 46.03
C ALA A 15 45.02 21.24 46.39
N ALA A 16 43.84 20.71 46.73
CA ALA A 16 43.64 19.27 46.84
C ALA A 16 43.34 18.71 45.43
N LEU A 17 44.33 18.09 44.80
CA LEU A 17 44.10 17.20 43.65
C LEU A 17 43.37 15.94 44.15
N ALA A 18 42.04 15.93 44.04
CA ALA A 18 41.28 14.70 44.10
C ALA A 18 41.32 14.04 42.72
N ALA A 19 42.18 13.03 42.56
CA ALA A 19 42.15 12.12 41.42
C ALA A 19 40.86 11.28 41.49
N ALA A 20 39.81 11.73 40.81
CA ALA A 20 38.62 10.91 40.58
C ALA A 20 38.96 9.83 39.54
N PRO A 21 38.63 8.55 39.77
CA PRO A 21 38.75 7.54 38.73
C PRO A 21 37.77 7.90 37.62
N ALA A 22 38.30 8.17 36.43
CA ALA A 22 37.51 8.31 35.22
C ALA A 22 36.87 6.94 34.93
N PHE A 23 35.66 6.73 35.42
CA PHE A 23 34.77 5.73 34.85
C PHE A 23 34.47 6.15 33.42
N ALA A 24 35.27 5.63 32.49
CA ALA A 24 34.93 5.60 31.08
C ALA A 24 33.61 4.84 30.96
N ARG A 25 32.52 5.60 30.97
CA ARG A 25 31.18 5.10 30.68
C ARG A 25 31.19 4.76 29.21
N ASP A 26 31.46 3.50 28.89
CA ASP A 26 31.21 2.93 27.57
C ASP A 26 29.76 3.27 27.21
N LYS A 27 29.59 4.31 26.39
CA LYS A 27 28.34 4.56 25.71
C LYS A 27 28.21 3.42 24.70
N LYS A 28 27.65 2.29 25.15
CA LYS A 28 26.90 1.40 24.25
C LYS A 28 26.02 2.34 23.44
N LYS A 29 26.30 2.45 22.14
CA LYS A 29 25.33 2.98 21.17
C LYS A 29 24.10 2.11 21.35
N GLU A 30 23.14 2.58 22.15
CA GLU A 30 21.77 2.11 22.05
C GLU A 30 21.42 2.29 20.57
N LYS A 31 21.16 1.16 19.91
CA LYS A 31 20.58 1.17 18.57
C LYS A 31 19.30 1.99 18.74
N GLU A 32 19.33 3.23 18.28
CA GLU A 32 18.16 4.09 18.22
C GLU A 32 17.16 3.32 17.35
N THR A 33 16.22 2.63 18.01
CA THR A 33 15.17 1.89 17.34
C THR A 33 14.32 2.93 16.68
N ASP A 34 14.43 2.99 15.36
CA ASP A 34 13.64 3.89 14.52
C ASP A 34 12.16 3.75 14.88
N GLU A 35 11.60 4.78 15.53
CA GLU A 35 10.22 4.81 16.03
C GLU A 35 9.19 4.65 14.91
N HIS A 36 9.61 4.81 13.66
CA HIS A 36 8.77 4.67 12.48
C HIS A 36 8.96 3.33 11.75
N ALA A 37 9.87 2.47 12.23
CA ALA A 37 10.06 1.14 11.67
C ALA A 37 8.88 0.22 11.97
N HIS A 38 8.43 -0.50 10.96
CA HIS A 38 7.35 -1.49 11.09
C HIS A 38 7.41 -2.48 9.93
N ARG A 39 6.66 -3.59 10.07
CA ARG A 39 6.52 -4.61 9.04
C ARG A 39 5.08 -4.70 8.57
N PHE A 40 4.88 -4.96 7.29
CA PHE A 40 3.57 -5.30 6.75
C PHE A 40 3.72 -6.42 5.72
N ALA A 41 2.65 -7.17 5.50
CA ALA A 41 2.65 -8.22 4.49
C ALA A 41 1.73 -7.87 3.33
N VAL A 42 2.04 -8.37 2.14
CA VAL A 42 1.21 -8.25 0.94
C VAL A 42 1.07 -9.63 0.30
N ALA A 43 -0.16 -10.03 0.01
CA ALA A 43 -0.46 -11.26 -0.71
C ALA A 43 -1.17 -10.96 -2.02
N GLY A 44 -0.55 -11.37 -3.13
CA GLY A 44 -1.16 -11.27 -4.45
C GLY A 44 -2.06 -12.47 -4.73
N HIS A 45 -3.31 -12.19 -5.11
CA HIS A 45 -4.36 -13.10 -5.56
C HIS A 45 -4.31 -14.59 -5.17
N ARG A 46 -4.01 -14.92 -3.91
CA ARG A 46 -3.84 -16.30 -3.44
C ARG A 46 -5.08 -17.17 -3.66
N ALA A 47 -6.27 -16.57 -3.61
CA ALA A 47 -7.52 -17.27 -3.90
C ALA A 47 -7.60 -17.81 -5.35
N ALA A 48 -6.84 -17.25 -6.29
CA ALA A 48 -6.76 -17.78 -7.65
C ALA A 48 -5.97 -19.10 -7.72
N GLU A 49 -5.06 -19.35 -6.79
CA GLU A 49 -4.22 -20.56 -6.75
C GLU A 49 -4.88 -21.72 -5.99
N GLY A 50 -5.68 -21.43 -4.95
CA GLY A 50 -6.24 -22.49 -4.09
C GLY A 50 -7.53 -22.12 -3.37
N GLY A 51 -8.23 -21.06 -3.82
CA GLY A 51 -9.52 -20.65 -3.26
C GLY A 51 -9.46 -20.39 -1.76
N GLU A 52 -10.31 -21.09 -1.00
CA GLU A 52 -10.44 -20.88 0.44
C GLU A 52 -9.22 -21.33 1.25
N GLU A 53 -8.67 -22.49 0.91
CA GLU A 53 -7.61 -23.09 1.71
C GLU A 53 -6.33 -22.24 1.59
N ALA A 54 -6.02 -21.74 0.40
CA ALA A 54 -4.93 -20.79 0.20
C ALA A 54 -5.11 -19.48 1.00
N LEU A 55 -6.35 -18.99 1.17
CA LEU A 55 -6.61 -17.84 2.02
C LEU A 55 -6.47 -18.18 3.51
N LYS A 56 -6.90 -19.37 3.95
CA LYS A 56 -6.74 -19.82 5.34
C LYS A 56 -5.26 -19.94 5.70
N GLU A 57 -4.46 -20.59 4.86
CA GLU A 57 -3.01 -20.72 5.03
C GLU A 57 -2.35 -19.34 5.14
N LEU A 58 -2.67 -18.43 4.21
CA LEU A 58 -2.18 -17.06 4.25
C LEU A 58 -2.49 -16.37 5.59
N LEU A 59 -3.72 -16.48 6.09
CA LEU A 59 -4.12 -15.84 7.35
C LEU A 59 -3.50 -16.51 8.58
N LEU A 60 -3.17 -17.80 8.50
CA LEU A 60 -2.43 -18.51 9.54
C LEU A 60 -0.98 -18.06 9.60
N ASP A 61 -0.35 -17.84 8.45
CA ASP A 61 1.03 -17.38 8.35
C ASP A 61 1.17 -15.90 8.73
N ALA A 62 0.21 -15.06 8.35
CA ALA A 62 0.18 -13.63 8.67
C ALA A 62 -0.33 -13.32 10.10
N ARG A 63 -0.04 -14.20 11.08
CA ARG A 63 -0.50 -14.06 12.47
C ARG A 63 0.52 -13.38 13.41
N ASP A 64 1.71 -13.09 12.91
CA ASP A 64 2.80 -12.50 13.67
C ASP A 64 2.37 -11.14 14.29
N PRO A 65 2.47 -10.95 15.61
CA PRO A 65 2.10 -9.70 16.27
C PRO A 65 2.97 -8.49 15.86
N GLU A 66 4.14 -8.71 15.25
CA GLU A 66 5.00 -7.64 14.74
C GLU A 66 4.57 -7.14 13.34
N LEU A 67 3.67 -7.85 12.65
CA LEU A 67 3.05 -7.36 11.41
C LEU A 67 2.00 -6.30 11.73
N ALA A 68 2.20 -5.07 11.28
CA ALA A 68 1.26 -3.96 11.48
C ALA A 68 -0.07 -4.23 10.76
N PHE A 69 -0.03 -4.80 9.56
CA PHE A 69 -1.21 -5.19 8.77
C PHE A 69 -0.83 -6.14 7.64
N LEU A 70 -1.84 -6.79 7.05
CA LEU A 70 -1.77 -7.60 5.84
C LEU A 70 -2.64 -6.96 4.74
N VAL A 71 -2.09 -6.78 3.55
CA VAL A 71 -2.88 -6.44 2.35
C VAL A 71 -3.11 -7.72 1.54
N VAL A 72 -4.37 -8.04 1.27
CA VAL A 72 -4.75 -9.19 0.44
C VAL A 72 -5.38 -8.68 -0.84
N THR A 73 -4.88 -9.16 -1.98
CA THR A 73 -5.52 -8.91 -3.27
C THR A 73 -6.40 -10.08 -3.62
N GLY A 74 -7.67 -9.82 -3.92
CA GLY A 74 -8.60 -10.85 -4.39
C GLY A 74 -9.16 -11.77 -3.30
N ILE A 75 -10.43 -12.16 -3.44
CA ILE A 75 -11.10 -13.09 -2.52
C ILE A 75 -11.50 -14.41 -3.19
N LYS A 76 -11.47 -14.48 -4.52
CA LYS A 76 -11.81 -15.70 -5.25
C LYS A 76 -11.04 -15.88 -6.54
N GLY A 77 -10.93 -17.11 -7.00
CA GLY A 77 -10.45 -17.45 -8.34
C GLY A 77 -11.49 -17.18 -9.44
N ALA A 78 -11.06 -17.31 -10.69
CA ALA A 78 -11.91 -17.12 -11.86
C ALA A 78 -13.02 -18.19 -11.97
N GLY A 79 -12.72 -19.44 -11.58
CA GLY A 79 -13.68 -20.55 -11.62
C GLY A 79 -14.67 -20.59 -10.46
N GLU A 80 -14.49 -19.75 -9.44
CA GLU A 80 -15.38 -19.69 -8.29
C GLU A 80 -16.61 -18.81 -8.55
N ALA A 81 -17.77 -19.24 -8.03
CA ALA A 81 -19.04 -18.57 -8.22
C ALA A 81 -19.06 -17.14 -7.67
N CYS A 82 -19.64 -16.19 -8.41
CA CYS A 82 -19.87 -14.82 -7.96
C CYS A 82 -21.13 -14.66 -7.09
N GLY A 83 -21.38 -15.62 -6.20
CA GLY A 83 -22.59 -15.67 -5.38
C GLY A 83 -22.38 -15.11 -3.97
N ASP A 84 -23.45 -14.57 -3.39
CA ASP A 84 -23.42 -13.97 -2.05
C ASP A 84 -22.97 -14.95 -0.98
N ARG A 85 -23.30 -16.24 -1.12
CA ARG A 85 -22.82 -17.29 -0.22
C ARG A 85 -21.30 -17.38 -0.19
N LEU A 86 -20.62 -17.27 -1.34
CA LEU A 86 -19.16 -17.30 -1.38
C LEU A 86 -18.59 -16.02 -0.78
N TYR A 87 -19.12 -14.86 -1.17
CA TYR A 87 -18.64 -13.58 -0.64
C TYR A 87 -18.80 -13.49 0.88
N GLN A 88 -19.93 -13.93 1.44
CA GLN A 88 -20.14 -13.99 2.89
C GLN A 88 -19.14 -14.94 3.55
N LYS A 89 -18.94 -16.14 2.98
CA LYS A 89 -17.95 -17.09 3.50
C LYS A 89 -16.54 -16.51 3.53
N ARG A 90 -16.16 -15.73 2.51
CA ARG A 90 -14.87 -15.02 2.44
C ARG A 90 -14.81 -13.89 3.47
N ARG A 91 -15.89 -13.13 3.65
CA ARG A 91 -16.00 -12.11 4.70
C ARG A 91 -15.79 -12.71 6.09
N ASP A 92 -16.51 -13.78 6.41
CA ASP A 92 -16.42 -14.47 7.70
C ASP A 92 -15.01 -15.04 7.96
N LEU A 93 -14.30 -15.43 6.89
CA LEU A 93 -12.91 -15.87 6.97
C LEU A 93 -11.97 -14.72 7.33
N PHE A 94 -12.06 -13.57 6.64
CA PHE A 94 -11.22 -12.42 6.93
C PHE A 94 -11.51 -11.79 8.30
N ASP A 95 -12.75 -11.81 8.79
CA ASP A 95 -13.09 -11.32 10.13
C ASP A 95 -12.43 -12.15 11.25
N LYS A 96 -12.01 -13.39 10.96
CA LYS A 96 -11.29 -14.25 11.92
C LYS A 96 -9.78 -14.02 11.92
N ALA A 97 -9.24 -13.29 10.95
CA ALA A 97 -7.82 -12.98 10.87
C ALA A 97 -7.35 -12.29 12.16
N ARG A 98 -6.16 -12.65 12.66
CA ARG A 98 -5.65 -12.04 13.90
C ARG A 98 -5.25 -10.60 13.69
N ARG A 99 -4.49 -10.33 12.62
CA ARG A 99 -3.95 -9.01 12.27
C ARG A 99 -4.93 -8.21 11.42
N PRO A 100 -4.79 -6.87 11.35
CA PRO A 100 -5.58 -6.03 10.45
C PRO A 100 -5.43 -6.49 9.00
N VAL A 101 -6.54 -6.74 8.31
CA VAL A 101 -6.56 -7.13 6.89
C VAL A 101 -7.16 -6.02 6.05
N ILE A 102 -6.39 -5.55 5.06
CA ILE A 102 -6.84 -4.63 4.02
C ILE A 102 -7.10 -5.41 2.74
N LEU A 103 -8.34 -5.41 2.29
CA LEU A 103 -8.72 -6.08 1.04
C LEU A 103 -8.62 -5.13 -0.15
N SER A 104 -7.78 -5.47 -1.12
CA SER A 104 -7.77 -4.88 -2.45
C SER A 104 -8.54 -5.79 -3.41
N LEU A 105 -9.58 -5.26 -4.07
CA LEU A 105 -10.39 -6.07 -4.99
C LEU A 105 -9.58 -6.50 -6.22
N SER A 106 -9.87 -7.70 -6.69
CA SER A 106 -9.37 -8.26 -7.93
C SER A 106 -10.43 -8.29 -9.04
N GLY A 107 -10.02 -8.47 -10.29
CA GLY A 107 -10.89 -8.64 -11.44
C GLY A 107 -11.74 -9.90 -11.30
N ASN A 108 -11.16 -10.98 -10.79
CA ASN A 108 -11.94 -12.21 -10.56
C ASN A 108 -13.09 -11.96 -9.60
N ASP A 109 -12.97 -11.05 -8.63
CA ASP A 109 -14.01 -10.81 -7.64
C ASP A 109 -15.29 -10.24 -8.27
N TRP A 110 -15.19 -9.44 -9.34
CA TRP A 110 -16.36 -8.76 -9.91
C TRP A 110 -16.34 -8.59 -11.43
N THR A 111 -15.21 -8.23 -12.06
CA THR A 111 -15.14 -7.94 -13.51
C THR A 111 -15.52 -9.15 -14.37
N GLY A 112 -15.03 -10.32 -13.97
CA GLY A 112 -15.25 -11.60 -14.65
C GLY A 112 -16.63 -12.20 -14.42
N CYS A 113 -17.44 -11.63 -13.52
CA CYS A 113 -18.69 -12.25 -13.11
C CYS A 113 -19.75 -12.25 -14.22
N ARG A 114 -20.43 -13.40 -14.33
CA ARG A 114 -21.53 -13.63 -15.27
C ARG A 114 -22.71 -14.28 -14.53
N ASN A 115 -23.93 -13.96 -14.97
CA ASN A 115 -25.13 -14.61 -14.47
C ASN A 115 -25.41 -15.94 -15.20
N SER A 116 -26.46 -16.65 -14.80
CA SER A 116 -26.86 -17.94 -15.40
C SER A 116 -27.17 -17.88 -16.90
N ALA A 117 -27.53 -16.69 -17.41
CA ALA A 117 -27.75 -16.44 -18.84
C ALA A 117 -26.47 -16.00 -19.58
N GLY A 118 -25.30 -16.07 -18.94
CA GLY A 118 -24.00 -15.68 -19.52
C GLY A 118 -23.79 -14.17 -19.65
N ARG A 119 -24.71 -13.33 -19.15
CA ARG A 119 -24.58 -11.86 -19.20
C ARG A 119 -23.73 -11.36 -18.05
N THR A 120 -22.98 -10.27 -18.28
CA THR A 120 -22.21 -9.61 -17.22
C THR A 120 -23.13 -9.07 -16.12
N ASN A 121 -22.77 -9.32 -14.87
CA ASN A 121 -23.34 -8.69 -13.67
C ASN A 121 -22.26 -7.98 -12.84
N ALA A 122 -21.15 -7.61 -13.47
CA ALA A 122 -19.96 -7.08 -12.81
C ALA A 122 -20.24 -5.89 -11.87
N ILE A 123 -21.02 -4.91 -12.31
CA ILE A 123 -21.34 -3.70 -11.52
C ILE A 123 -22.15 -4.04 -10.27
N GLU A 124 -23.12 -4.92 -10.43
CA GLU A 124 -23.99 -5.36 -9.35
C GLU A 124 -23.17 -6.14 -8.31
N ARG A 125 -22.26 -7.03 -8.77
CA ARG A 125 -21.31 -7.73 -7.89
C ARG A 125 -20.32 -6.78 -7.20
N LEU A 126 -19.81 -5.76 -7.89
CA LEU A 126 -18.93 -4.75 -7.30
C LEU A 126 -19.64 -3.97 -6.19
N ASN A 127 -20.90 -3.58 -6.39
CA ASN A 127 -21.69 -2.92 -5.36
C ASN A 127 -21.93 -3.83 -4.15
N ARG A 128 -22.21 -5.12 -4.39
CA ARG A 128 -22.35 -6.08 -3.30
C ARG A 128 -21.06 -6.24 -2.49
N LEU A 129 -19.90 -6.26 -3.14
CA LEU A 129 -18.61 -6.28 -2.45
C LEU A 129 -18.36 -5.00 -1.63
N ARG A 130 -18.75 -3.83 -2.16
CA ARG A 130 -18.69 -2.53 -1.44
C ARG A 130 -19.48 -2.55 -0.15
N GLU A 131 -20.73 -3.02 -0.20
CA GLU A 131 -21.56 -3.18 0.99
C GLU A 131 -20.96 -4.18 1.97
N LEU A 132 -20.47 -5.31 1.47
CA LEU A 132 -20.06 -6.41 2.34
C LEU A 132 -18.68 -6.21 2.96
N PHE A 133 -17.71 -5.63 2.27
CA PHE A 133 -16.32 -5.55 2.75
C PHE A 133 -15.88 -4.15 3.19
N TYR A 134 -16.64 -3.12 2.82
CA TYR A 134 -16.19 -1.73 2.91
C TYR A 134 -17.20 -0.79 3.57
N SER A 135 -18.17 -1.34 4.34
CA SER A 135 -19.16 -0.57 5.09
C SER A 135 -18.53 0.27 6.20
N GLU A 136 -17.53 -0.28 6.89
CA GLU A 136 -16.93 0.35 8.07
C GLU A 136 -15.66 1.14 7.73
N PRO A 137 -15.36 2.22 8.48
CA PRO A 137 -14.13 3.02 8.35
C PRO A 137 -12.91 2.34 9.01
N GLU A 138 -12.85 1.01 8.97
CA GLU A 138 -11.79 0.20 9.58
C GLU A 138 -11.47 -1.03 8.72
N SER A 139 -10.34 -1.68 9.02
CA SER A 139 -9.92 -2.92 8.38
C SER A 139 -10.77 -4.13 8.77
N LEU A 140 -10.62 -5.22 8.03
CA LEU A 140 -11.07 -6.55 8.44
C LEU A 140 -10.10 -7.13 9.49
N GLY A 141 -10.45 -8.30 10.03
CA GLY A 141 -9.72 -8.97 11.10
C GLY A 141 -10.19 -8.57 12.50
N LYS A 142 -9.63 -9.25 13.50
CA LYS A 142 -9.91 -9.02 14.93
C LYS A 142 -9.26 -7.72 15.40
N ASP A 143 -7.99 -7.53 15.07
CA ASP A 143 -7.32 -6.25 15.26
C ASP A 143 -7.78 -5.28 14.16
N LYS A 144 -8.20 -4.08 14.56
CA LYS A 144 -8.75 -3.07 13.65
C LYS A 144 -7.74 -1.96 13.40
N LEU A 145 -7.60 -1.59 12.14
CA LEU A 145 -6.85 -0.43 11.69
C LEU A 145 -7.81 0.61 11.12
N PRO A 146 -7.82 1.86 11.64
CA PRO A 146 -8.68 2.91 11.09
C PRO A 146 -8.31 3.27 9.64
N LEU A 147 -9.33 3.40 8.79
CA LEU A 147 -9.18 3.70 7.37
C LEU A 147 -9.98 4.93 6.98
N THR A 148 -9.38 5.82 6.19
CA THR A 148 -10.11 6.90 5.52
C THR A 148 -10.43 6.47 4.09
N ARG A 149 -11.72 6.40 3.75
CA ARG A 149 -12.19 5.95 2.43
C ARG A 149 -12.50 7.11 1.51
N LEU A 150 -12.30 6.93 0.21
CA LEU A 150 -12.74 7.88 -0.82
C LEU A 150 -14.26 8.12 -0.75
N SER A 151 -15.04 7.12 -0.34
CA SER A 151 -16.49 7.23 -0.13
C SER A 151 -16.91 8.27 0.92
N SER A 152 -15.99 8.72 1.79
CA SER A 152 -16.23 9.87 2.67
C SER A 152 -16.36 11.20 1.92
N SER A 153 -15.88 11.27 0.67
CA SER A 153 -16.12 12.41 -0.21
C SER A 153 -17.55 12.37 -0.75
N PRO A 154 -18.36 13.43 -0.58
CA PRO A 154 -19.74 13.46 -1.08
C PRO A 154 -19.87 13.19 -2.58
N ARG A 155 -18.83 13.52 -3.36
CA ARG A 155 -18.76 13.32 -4.81
C ARG A 155 -18.48 11.87 -5.22
N PHE A 156 -17.87 11.06 -4.34
CA PHE A 156 -17.37 9.72 -4.67
C PHE A 156 -17.84 8.65 -3.68
N ARG A 157 -19.07 8.78 -3.14
CA ARG A 157 -19.65 7.85 -2.15
C ARG A 157 -19.63 6.38 -2.58
N SER A 158 -19.71 6.13 -3.89
CA SER A 158 -19.71 4.79 -4.45
C SER A 158 -18.34 4.11 -4.46
N TYR A 159 -17.24 4.76 -4.07
CA TYR A 159 -15.88 4.21 -4.18
C TYR A 159 -15.27 3.88 -2.81
N ALA A 160 -15.92 2.98 -2.07
CA ALA A 160 -15.51 2.60 -0.71
C ALA A 160 -14.25 1.72 -0.65
N GLU A 161 -13.92 1.04 -1.74
CA GLU A 161 -12.77 0.16 -1.88
C GLU A 161 -11.42 0.92 -1.94
N ASN A 162 -11.46 2.21 -2.30
CA ASN A 162 -10.31 3.11 -2.26
C ASN A 162 -10.18 3.68 -0.84
N ALA A 163 -9.15 3.28 -0.11
CA ALA A 163 -8.91 3.71 1.27
C ALA A 163 -7.45 4.04 1.51
N HIS A 164 -7.18 4.97 2.43
CA HIS A 164 -5.84 5.28 2.90
C HIS A 164 -5.73 5.18 4.41
N TRP A 165 -4.52 4.91 4.88
CA TRP A 165 -4.15 4.87 6.29
C TRP A 165 -2.68 5.24 6.44
N GLN A 166 -2.25 5.54 7.65
CA GLN A 166 -0.87 5.91 7.93
C GLN A 166 -0.31 5.04 9.05
N VAL A 167 0.93 4.56 8.88
CA VAL A 167 1.72 3.93 9.93
C VAL A 167 3.07 4.63 9.97
N GLY A 168 3.41 5.21 11.14
CA GLY A 168 4.59 6.07 11.26
C GLY A 168 4.57 7.23 10.25
N LYS A 169 5.62 7.33 9.44
CA LYS A 169 5.79 8.34 8.38
C LYS A 169 5.49 7.81 6.97
N VAL A 170 4.67 6.77 6.85
CA VAL A 170 4.29 6.20 5.54
C VAL A 170 2.79 6.23 5.36
N LEU A 171 2.34 6.85 4.25
CA LEU A 171 0.95 6.84 3.82
C LEU A 171 0.72 5.65 2.90
N TYR A 172 -0.24 4.81 3.24
CA TYR A 172 -0.64 3.63 2.48
C TYR A 172 -2.00 3.87 1.85
N ALA A 173 -2.23 3.37 0.64
CA ALA A 173 -3.55 3.41 0.04
C ALA A 173 -3.82 2.27 -0.95
N THR A 174 -5.07 1.84 -1.00
CA THR A 174 -5.60 1.01 -2.08
C THR A 174 -6.12 1.89 -3.22
N ILE A 175 -6.01 1.37 -4.45
CA ILE A 175 -6.64 1.95 -5.63
C ILE A 175 -7.23 0.84 -6.51
N ASN A 176 -8.52 0.96 -6.81
CA ASN A 176 -9.23 -0.02 -7.62
C ASN A 176 -8.78 0.07 -9.09
N LEU A 177 -7.91 -0.84 -9.49
CA LEU A 177 -7.36 -0.99 -10.82
C LEU A 177 -7.30 -2.49 -11.14
N PRO A 178 -8.41 -3.10 -11.54
CA PRO A 178 -8.47 -4.54 -11.70
C PRO A 178 -7.65 -5.02 -12.91
N ALA A 179 -7.07 -6.20 -12.82
CA ALA A 179 -6.59 -6.96 -13.95
C ALA A 179 -7.78 -7.43 -14.83
N ALA A 180 -7.58 -7.72 -16.13
CA ALA A 180 -6.34 -7.58 -16.88
C ALA A 180 -6.01 -6.14 -17.28
N ASN A 181 -6.94 -5.44 -17.97
CA ASN A 181 -6.71 -4.11 -18.56
C ASN A 181 -7.56 -3.02 -17.88
N ASN A 182 -7.59 -2.97 -16.54
CA ASN A 182 -8.39 -2.00 -15.76
C ASN A 182 -9.89 -2.04 -16.11
N HIS A 183 -10.43 -3.19 -16.53
CA HIS A 183 -11.79 -3.31 -17.09
C HIS A 183 -12.06 -2.37 -18.28
N TYR A 184 -11.05 -1.96 -19.04
CA TYR A 184 -11.29 -1.15 -20.23
C TYR A 184 -12.03 -1.97 -21.30
N LEU A 185 -13.15 -1.44 -21.80
CA LEU A 185 -13.94 -2.03 -22.88
C LEU A 185 -13.92 -1.11 -24.12
N ALA A 186 -13.53 -1.67 -25.27
CA ALA A 186 -13.61 -1.00 -26.57
C ALA A 186 -15.06 -1.01 -27.11
N ALA A 187 -15.97 -0.33 -26.39
CA ALA A 187 -17.42 -0.47 -26.55
C ALA A 187 -18.12 0.81 -27.02
N ALA A 188 -17.42 1.67 -27.80
CA ALA A 188 -17.97 2.89 -28.41
C ALA A 188 -18.80 3.77 -27.42
N GLY A 189 -18.21 4.08 -26.26
CA GLY A 189 -18.86 4.90 -25.21
C GLY A 189 -19.67 4.12 -24.18
N ARG A 190 -19.83 2.80 -24.32
CA ARG A 190 -20.45 1.92 -23.30
C ARG A 190 -19.45 1.44 -22.26
N ASN A 191 -18.58 2.34 -21.80
CA ASN A 191 -17.51 2.07 -20.84
C ASN A 191 -17.60 2.98 -19.60
N SER A 192 -18.82 3.38 -19.23
CA SER A 192 -19.08 4.38 -18.19
C SER A 192 -18.47 4.01 -16.84
N GLU A 193 -18.48 2.73 -16.46
CA GLU A 193 -17.84 2.25 -15.23
C GLU A 193 -16.35 2.63 -15.19
N TYR A 194 -15.60 2.30 -16.24
CA TYR A 194 -14.19 2.61 -16.36
C TYR A 194 -13.95 4.13 -16.38
N GLU A 195 -14.76 4.87 -17.11
CA GLU A 195 -14.64 6.32 -17.25
C GLU A 195 -14.87 7.03 -15.92
N ASP A 196 -15.94 6.67 -15.21
CA ASP A 196 -16.28 7.21 -13.89
C ASP A 196 -15.23 6.81 -12.85
N ARG A 197 -14.78 5.53 -12.86
CA ARG A 197 -13.69 5.09 -11.99
C ARG A 197 -12.40 5.84 -12.28
N THR A 198 -12.10 6.13 -13.55
CA THR A 198 -10.92 6.92 -13.92
C THR A 198 -10.99 8.34 -13.34
N VAL A 199 -12.17 8.97 -13.35
CA VAL A 199 -12.37 10.27 -12.70
C VAL A 199 -12.17 10.19 -11.19
N ALA A 200 -12.72 9.16 -10.54
CA ALA A 200 -12.59 8.94 -9.10
C ALA A 200 -11.15 8.65 -8.68
N ASN A 201 -10.45 7.77 -9.41
CA ASN A 201 -9.06 7.42 -9.17
C ASN A 201 -8.12 8.61 -9.40
N ARG A 202 -8.40 9.47 -10.38
CA ARG A 202 -7.66 10.74 -10.56
C ARG A 202 -7.81 11.65 -9.36
N PHE A 203 -9.04 11.85 -8.89
CA PHE A 203 -9.28 12.64 -7.69
C PHE A 203 -8.58 12.04 -6.47
N TRP A 204 -8.63 10.72 -6.35
CA TRP A 204 -8.00 9.97 -5.27
C TRP A 204 -6.49 10.18 -5.22
N LEU A 205 -5.78 9.95 -6.33
CA LEU A 205 -4.34 10.19 -6.40
C LEU A 205 -3.98 11.64 -6.05
N ASN A 206 -4.74 12.60 -6.53
CA ASN A 206 -4.51 14.01 -6.18
C ASN A 206 -4.64 14.24 -4.67
N ARG A 207 -5.66 13.66 -4.04
CA ARG A 207 -5.89 13.78 -2.60
C ARG A 207 -4.78 13.10 -1.78
N LEU A 208 -4.38 11.88 -2.15
CA LEU A 208 -3.31 11.15 -1.45
C LEU A 208 -2.00 11.94 -1.41
N PHE A 209 -1.58 12.52 -2.53
CA PHE A 209 -0.34 13.30 -2.58
C PHE A 209 -0.47 14.67 -1.90
N ALA A 210 -1.67 15.25 -1.84
CA ALA A 210 -1.91 16.44 -1.03
C ALA A 210 -1.77 16.13 0.47
N ILE A 211 -2.36 15.03 0.93
CA ILE A 211 -2.22 14.53 2.32
C ILE A 211 -0.75 14.24 2.62
N ALA A 212 -0.06 13.48 1.76
CA ALA A 212 1.34 13.15 1.93
C ALA A 212 2.24 14.39 2.09
N LYS A 213 1.96 15.46 1.32
CA LYS A 213 2.67 16.74 1.43
C LYS A 213 2.32 17.49 2.72
N GLN A 214 1.05 17.51 3.10
CA GLN A 214 0.55 18.18 4.30
C GLN A 214 1.13 17.54 5.56
N ASP A 215 1.06 16.22 5.64
CA ASP A 215 1.46 15.42 6.82
C ASP A 215 2.96 15.14 6.85
N LYS A 216 3.68 15.56 5.78
CA LYS A 216 5.13 15.43 5.61
C LYS A 216 5.59 13.98 5.80
N VAL A 217 4.88 13.05 5.17
CA VAL A 217 5.24 11.63 5.17
C VAL A 217 6.51 11.42 4.34
N ASP A 218 7.32 10.44 4.72
CA ASP A 218 8.55 10.07 4.03
C ASP A 218 8.28 9.19 2.81
N ALA A 219 7.15 8.48 2.80
CA ALA A 219 6.76 7.65 1.67
C ALA A 219 5.26 7.50 1.46
N VAL A 220 4.88 7.16 0.22
CA VAL A 220 3.54 6.75 -0.20
C VAL A 220 3.62 5.34 -0.79
N VAL A 221 2.75 4.43 -0.36
CA VAL A 221 2.62 3.08 -0.91
C VAL A 221 1.21 2.91 -1.50
N LEU A 222 1.15 2.49 -2.77
CA LEU A 222 -0.11 2.24 -3.49
C LEU A 222 -0.25 0.75 -3.80
N PHE A 223 -1.40 0.18 -3.45
CA PHE A 223 -1.76 -1.20 -3.75
C PHE A 223 -2.81 -1.27 -4.85
N ALA A 224 -2.56 -2.09 -5.86
CA ALA A 224 -3.47 -2.38 -6.96
C ALA A 224 -3.38 -3.87 -7.33
N GLU A 225 -4.34 -4.41 -8.07
CA GLU A 225 -4.20 -5.75 -8.65
C GLU A 225 -3.50 -5.68 -10.02
N GLY A 226 -4.00 -4.81 -10.89
CA GLY A 226 -3.58 -4.72 -12.28
C GLY A 226 -2.15 -4.20 -12.45
N ASN A 227 -1.50 -4.69 -13.51
CA ASN A 227 -0.12 -4.33 -13.83
C ASN A 227 -0.02 -2.87 -14.31
N MET A 228 0.20 -1.95 -13.38
CA MET A 228 0.31 -0.53 -13.71
C MET A 228 1.60 -0.17 -14.44
N GLN A 229 2.64 -1.03 -14.41
CA GLN A 229 3.97 -0.76 -14.97
C GLN A 229 4.43 0.71 -14.78
N PRO A 230 4.47 1.23 -13.55
CA PRO A 230 4.64 2.66 -13.28
C PRO A 230 6.01 3.21 -13.75
N LEU A 231 6.98 2.33 -14.00
CA LEU A 231 8.31 2.69 -14.51
C LEU A 231 8.36 2.78 -16.04
N LEU A 232 7.30 2.36 -16.74
CA LEU A 232 7.21 2.41 -18.19
C LEU A 232 7.32 3.86 -18.67
N GLN A 233 8.27 4.10 -19.56
CA GLN A 233 8.42 5.39 -20.23
C GLN A 233 7.47 5.48 -21.43
N PRO A 234 6.80 6.62 -21.64
CA PRO A 234 6.16 6.87 -22.93
C PRO A 234 7.24 6.77 -24.02
N ALA A 235 6.89 6.13 -25.13
CA ALA A 235 7.78 6.09 -26.29
C ALA A 235 8.00 7.51 -26.82
N ASN A 236 9.24 7.88 -27.09
CA ASN A 236 9.62 9.20 -27.59
C ASN A 236 10.59 9.09 -28.77
N GLY A 237 10.50 10.05 -29.69
CA GLY A 237 11.32 10.12 -30.90
C GLY A 237 11.13 8.92 -31.83
N LEU A 238 12.22 8.48 -32.47
CA LEU A 238 12.23 7.34 -33.39
C LEU A 238 11.68 6.04 -32.76
N ARG A 239 11.83 5.88 -31.43
CA ARG A 239 11.29 4.73 -30.70
C ARG A 239 9.76 4.69 -30.69
N ALA A 240 9.08 5.84 -30.71
CA ALA A 240 7.62 5.89 -30.84
C ALA A 240 7.15 5.47 -32.23
N LEU A 241 7.91 5.84 -33.27
CA LEU A 241 7.66 5.44 -34.66
C LEU A 241 7.88 3.95 -34.91
N LEU A 242 8.80 3.33 -34.16
CA LEU A 242 9.15 1.90 -34.28
C LEU A 242 8.32 0.99 -33.37
N GLN A 243 7.63 1.53 -32.37
CA GLN A 243 6.73 0.74 -31.54
C GLN A 243 5.45 0.45 -32.32
N ARG A 244 5.19 -0.83 -32.59
CA ARG A 244 3.86 -1.28 -33.00
C ARG A 244 2.88 -0.81 -31.92
N THR A 245 1.86 -0.04 -32.31
CA THR A 245 0.75 0.31 -31.42
C THR A 245 0.31 -0.96 -30.69
N PRO A 246 0.28 -0.98 -29.35
CA PRO A 246 -0.18 -2.14 -28.61
C PRO A 246 -1.52 -2.60 -29.17
N ALA A 247 -1.72 -3.92 -29.26
CA ALA A 247 -3.00 -4.49 -29.66
C ALA A 247 -4.04 -4.16 -28.58
N GLY A 248 -4.67 -2.98 -28.66
CA GLY A 248 -5.67 -2.49 -27.72
C GLY A 248 -5.27 -1.21 -26.98
N GLN A 249 -6.29 -0.44 -26.55
CA GLN A 249 -6.08 0.76 -25.75
C GLN A 249 -5.64 0.37 -24.33
N ASP A 250 -4.59 1.03 -23.86
CA ASP A 250 -3.99 0.83 -22.55
C ASP A 250 -4.84 1.47 -21.45
N GLY A 251 -5.59 0.63 -20.73
CA GLY A 251 -6.52 1.05 -19.67
C GLY A 251 -5.83 1.59 -18.42
N PHE A 252 -4.50 1.48 -18.31
CA PHE A 252 -3.73 2.01 -17.19
C PHE A 252 -3.01 3.33 -17.53
N ALA A 253 -2.94 3.71 -18.81
CA ALA A 253 -2.12 4.83 -19.27
C ALA A 253 -2.39 6.15 -18.53
N GLU A 254 -3.66 6.50 -18.35
CA GLU A 254 -4.06 7.74 -17.68
C GLU A 254 -3.62 7.76 -16.21
N THR A 255 -3.93 6.69 -15.48
CA THR A 255 -3.56 6.53 -14.06
C THR A 255 -2.05 6.49 -13.89
N ARG A 256 -1.33 5.74 -14.73
CA ARG A 256 0.13 5.67 -14.74
C ARG A 256 0.75 7.05 -14.95
N ARG A 257 0.28 7.80 -15.95
CA ARG A 257 0.79 9.16 -16.23
C ARG A 257 0.58 10.09 -15.03
N GLN A 258 -0.61 10.07 -14.43
CA GLN A 258 -0.89 10.90 -13.25
C GLN A 258 -0.02 10.51 -12.07
N LEU A 259 0.15 9.21 -11.81
CA LEU A 259 1.03 8.73 -10.75
C LEU A 259 2.47 9.19 -10.95
N GLN A 260 3.01 9.04 -12.16
CA GLN A 260 4.37 9.50 -12.50
C GLN A 260 4.53 11.01 -12.26
N GLN A 261 3.55 11.82 -12.65
CA GLN A 261 3.55 13.26 -12.40
C GLN A 261 3.52 13.60 -10.90
N ARG A 262 2.70 12.89 -10.12
CA ARG A 262 2.59 13.10 -8.68
C ARG A 262 3.86 12.65 -7.94
N ALA A 263 4.43 11.51 -8.33
CA ALA A 263 5.69 11.02 -7.81
C ALA A 263 6.83 12.00 -8.08
N ALA A 264 6.94 12.55 -9.29
CA ALA A 264 7.98 13.54 -9.63
C ALA A 264 7.92 14.82 -8.77
N GLY A 265 6.72 15.22 -8.32
CA GLY A 265 6.52 16.37 -7.43
C GLY A 265 6.63 16.07 -5.94
N PHE A 266 6.80 14.80 -5.55
CA PHE A 266 6.85 14.36 -4.17
C PHE A 266 8.31 14.17 -3.72
N LYS A 267 8.67 14.72 -2.55
CA LYS A 267 10.05 14.65 -2.04
C LYS A 267 10.42 13.27 -1.46
N GLY A 268 9.43 12.49 -1.04
CA GLY A 268 9.61 11.17 -0.46
C GLY A 268 9.62 10.06 -1.51
N ARG A 269 9.63 8.80 -1.03
CA ARG A 269 9.55 7.60 -1.87
C ARG A 269 8.11 7.28 -2.23
N VAL A 270 7.88 6.80 -3.45
CA VAL A 270 6.58 6.25 -3.87
C VAL A 270 6.80 4.80 -4.27
N LEU A 271 6.10 3.87 -3.64
CA LEU A 271 6.14 2.45 -4.00
C LEU A 271 4.78 2.01 -4.51
N VAL A 272 4.75 1.44 -5.71
CA VAL A 272 3.58 0.74 -6.24
C VAL A 272 3.76 -0.74 -6.04
N ILE A 273 2.77 -1.39 -5.43
CA ILE A 273 2.73 -2.83 -5.25
C ILE A 273 1.52 -3.37 -6.01
N ASP A 274 1.76 -4.29 -6.94
CA ASP A 274 0.70 -4.98 -7.68
C ASP A 274 0.82 -6.51 -7.66
N SER A 275 -0.22 -7.19 -8.10
CA SER A 275 -0.26 -8.65 -8.20
C SER A 275 -0.13 -9.13 -9.65
N ALA A 276 0.58 -8.36 -10.51
CA ALA A 276 0.84 -8.79 -11.86
C ALA A 276 1.63 -10.11 -11.86
N GLY A 277 1.24 -11.04 -12.74
CA GLY A 277 1.92 -12.33 -12.88
C GLY A 277 3.41 -12.16 -13.13
N LEU A 278 4.21 -12.92 -12.40
CA LEU A 278 5.67 -12.96 -12.57
C LEU A 278 6.06 -14.07 -13.56
N PRO A 279 7.19 -13.92 -14.28
CA PRO A 279 7.77 -15.02 -15.05
C PRO A 279 8.01 -16.25 -14.17
N LYS A 280 7.97 -17.44 -14.78
CA LYS A 280 8.33 -18.68 -14.11
C LYS A 280 9.71 -18.54 -13.46
N ASP A 281 9.79 -18.89 -12.18
CA ASP A 281 10.99 -18.81 -11.32
C ASP A 281 11.45 -17.41 -10.89
N ALA A 282 10.83 -16.33 -11.39
CA ALA A 282 11.10 -14.99 -10.87
C ALA A 282 10.64 -14.85 -9.42
N ARG A 283 11.37 -14.05 -8.65
CA ARG A 283 11.00 -13.67 -7.28
C ARG A 283 10.55 -12.21 -7.25
N PRO A 284 9.61 -11.84 -6.36
CA PRO A 284 9.26 -10.46 -6.13
C PRO A 284 10.52 -9.63 -5.79
N ALA A 285 10.69 -8.51 -6.47
CA ALA A 285 11.81 -7.59 -6.28
C ALA A 285 11.34 -6.16 -6.51
N ILE A 286 11.90 -5.21 -5.74
CA ILE A 286 11.57 -3.80 -5.91
C ILE A 286 12.49 -3.19 -6.96
N ALA A 287 11.92 -2.77 -8.09
CA ALA A 287 12.62 -1.99 -9.11
C ALA A 287 12.41 -0.50 -8.83
N TRP A 288 13.48 0.30 -8.88
CA TRP A 288 13.43 1.75 -8.61
C TRP A 288 13.83 2.56 -9.82
N ARG A 289 13.20 3.74 -9.95
CA ARG A 289 13.64 4.80 -10.84
C ARG A 289 13.39 6.16 -10.20
N GLY A 290 14.46 6.87 -9.85
CA GLY A 290 14.36 8.08 -9.04
C GLY A 290 13.68 7.75 -7.72
N ASN A 291 12.60 8.44 -7.38
CA ASN A 291 11.81 8.18 -6.17
C ASN A 291 10.61 7.23 -6.36
N LEU A 292 10.38 6.73 -7.57
CA LEU A 292 9.26 5.83 -7.89
C LEU A 292 9.76 4.39 -7.97
N GLY A 293 9.17 3.52 -7.16
CA GLY A 293 9.45 2.10 -7.06
C GLY A 293 8.26 1.26 -7.50
N HIS A 294 8.53 0.05 -7.97
CA HIS A 294 7.54 -0.93 -8.39
C HIS A 294 7.90 -2.31 -7.85
N LEU A 295 6.91 -2.99 -7.30
CA LEU A 295 6.98 -4.37 -6.83
C LEU A 295 5.76 -5.13 -7.36
N SER A 296 5.98 -6.12 -8.20
CA SER A 296 4.94 -7.11 -8.52
C SER A 296 5.14 -8.33 -7.62
N VAL A 297 4.11 -8.71 -6.87
CA VAL A 297 4.16 -9.89 -5.98
C VAL A 297 3.64 -11.16 -6.66
N GLY A 298 3.04 -11.07 -7.85
CA GLY A 298 2.42 -12.22 -8.51
C GLY A 298 1.38 -12.90 -7.61
N ALA A 299 1.49 -14.22 -7.46
CA ALA A 299 0.69 -14.99 -6.51
C ALA A 299 1.41 -15.22 -5.15
N HIS A 300 2.52 -14.53 -4.89
CA HIS A 300 3.27 -14.69 -3.65
C HIS A 300 2.68 -13.85 -2.52
N ALA A 301 3.03 -14.24 -1.29
CA ALA A 301 2.83 -13.46 -0.09
C ALA A 301 4.21 -13.04 0.46
N VAL A 302 4.42 -11.74 0.62
CA VAL A 302 5.75 -11.16 0.89
C VAL A 302 5.64 -10.15 2.03
N GLU A 303 6.55 -10.27 3.01
CA GLU A 303 6.76 -9.24 4.02
C GLU A 303 7.58 -8.08 3.45
N LEU A 304 7.18 -6.85 3.79
CA LEU A 304 7.99 -5.65 3.60
C LEU A 304 8.34 -5.07 4.96
N ARG A 305 9.61 -4.69 5.08
CA ARG A 305 10.13 -3.96 6.23
C ARG A 305 10.29 -2.51 5.83
N VAL A 306 9.64 -1.66 6.61
CA VAL A 306 9.83 -0.22 6.53
C VAL A 306 10.88 0.17 7.55
N THR A 307 11.98 0.70 7.05
CA THR A 307 12.90 1.52 7.84
C THR A 307 12.56 2.97 7.53
N GLY A 308 12.81 3.89 8.45
CA GLY A 308 12.39 5.28 8.35
C GLY A 308 13.09 6.04 7.22
N LYS A 309 13.40 7.30 7.45
CA LYS A 309 13.77 8.22 6.38
C LYS A 309 15.04 7.81 5.62
N GLY A 310 15.02 7.90 4.29
CA GLY A 310 16.21 7.74 3.46
C GLY A 310 15.94 7.12 2.09
N GLU A 311 16.98 6.63 1.42
CA GLU A 311 16.83 5.93 0.13
C GLU A 311 16.32 4.50 0.30
N ASN A 312 16.58 3.87 1.45
CA ASN A 312 16.27 2.46 1.73
C ASN A 312 15.02 2.29 2.61
N VAL A 313 13.99 3.13 2.42
CA VAL A 313 12.74 3.08 3.21
C VAL A 313 12.12 1.68 3.19
N PHE A 314 12.17 0.99 2.05
CA PHE A 314 11.54 -0.32 1.86
C PHE A 314 12.58 -1.40 1.57
N SER A 315 12.46 -2.52 2.29
CA SER A 315 13.19 -3.75 1.99
C SER A 315 12.25 -4.95 2.06
N LEU A 316 12.52 -5.97 1.24
CA LEU A 316 11.78 -7.22 1.30
C LEU A 316 12.26 -8.05 2.49
N GLY A 317 11.30 -8.55 3.26
CA GLY A 317 11.51 -9.51 4.33
C GLY A 317 11.33 -10.95 3.83
N GLU A 318 10.79 -11.79 4.71
CA GLU A 318 10.53 -13.19 4.39
C GLU A 318 9.29 -13.37 3.50
N MET A 319 9.26 -14.46 2.74
CA MET A 319 8.04 -14.90 2.07
C MET A 319 7.17 -15.66 3.06
N LEU A 320 5.89 -15.34 3.09
CA LEU A 320 4.89 -16.16 3.77
C LEU A 320 4.59 -17.39 2.91
N ARG A 321 4.29 -18.52 3.54
CA ARG A 321 4.10 -19.79 2.83
C ARG A 321 2.72 -19.80 2.16
#